data_AF-A0A971I9P2-F1
#
_entry.id   AF-A0A971I9P2-F1
#
_cell.length_a   1.000
_cell.length_b   1.000
_cell.length_c   1.000
_cell.angle_alpha   90.00
_cell.angle_beta   90.00
_cell.angle_gamma   90.00
#
_symmetry.space_group_name_H-M   'P 1'
#
loop_
_entity.id
_entity.type
_entity.pdbx_description
1 polymer ?
#
loop_
_entity_poly.entity_id
_entity_poly.type
_entity_poly.pdbx_seq_one_letter_code
_entity_poly.pdbx_strand_id
1 'polypeptide(L)'
;MPEMNEGPVNQSHMIETTDCLEAVGIFRGWKNFFFLLVVICLVLVQASFWLVNLGIVEIPPAPTTPLTELEAVGVAAAETVSQANEALTPAAPVRKKMRLPLLEKLTWEHVRRTIELVDGVLILTAGLFCLAMFFSLMVSLIGRLGGISHIARAFFLSLIMFVLVVPWQELIGSSVIGVAYTPAELAKWVSGDGSGVMHSVLYYLRFSGYWFLVVLLAIMSQARSARWTKAILRRLEII
;
A
#
# COMPACT_ATOMS: atom_id res chain seq x y z
N MET A 1 58.65 -30.13 -7.28
CA MET A 1 57.43 -29.50 -7.82
C MET A 1 56.26 -30.16 -7.14
N PRO A 2 55.46 -29.45 -6.32
CA PRO A 2 54.25 -30.04 -5.78
C PRO A 2 53.15 -29.95 -6.86
N GLU A 3 52.65 -31.10 -7.32
CA GLU A 3 51.35 -31.14 -8.00
C GLU A 3 50.30 -30.68 -6.98
N MET A 4 49.83 -29.45 -7.14
CA MET A 4 48.73 -28.91 -6.37
C MET A 4 47.45 -29.61 -6.80
N ASN A 5 46.77 -30.19 -5.80
CA ASN A 5 45.45 -30.81 -5.84
C ASN A 5 44.35 -29.80 -6.25
N GLU A 6 44.40 -29.33 -7.50
CA GLU A 6 43.52 -28.30 -8.08
C GLU A 6 42.20 -28.89 -8.65
N GLY A 7 42.07 -30.21 -8.69
CA GLY A 7 40.97 -30.92 -9.36
C GLY A 7 39.60 -30.87 -8.65
N PRO A 8 39.48 -31.22 -7.35
CA PRO A 8 38.17 -31.36 -6.72
C PRO A 8 37.60 -30.06 -6.12
N VAL A 9 38.45 -29.18 -5.57
CA VAL A 9 38.01 -27.95 -4.87
C VAL A 9 37.53 -26.87 -5.86
N ASN A 10 38.18 -26.73 -7.01
CA ASN A 10 37.75 -25.78 -8.04
C ASN A 10 36.45 -26.23 -8.72
N GLN A 11 36.26 -27.54 -8.90
CA GLN A 11 35.02 -28.10 -9.45
C GLN A 11 33.84 -27.91 -8.49
N SER A 12 34.01 -28.17 -7.19
CA SER A 12 32.93 -27.94 -6.21
C SER A 12 32.53 -26.46 -6.14
N HIS A 13 33.49 -25.54 -6.16
CA HIS A 13 33.21 -24.11 -6.16
C HIS A 13 32.48 -23.67 -7.45
N MET A 14 32.81 -24.24 -8.61
CA MET A 14 32.13 -23.95 -9.87
C MET A 14 30.68 -24.45 -9.89
N ILE A 15 30.41 -25.63 -9.30
CA ILE A 15 29.06 -26.18 -9.16
C ILE A 15 28.24 -25.31 -8.20
N GLU A 16 28.78 -24.97 -7.02
CA GLU A 16 28.11 -24.12 -6.02
C GLU A 16 27.75 -22.74 -6.59
N THR A 17 28.66 -22.13 -7.36
CA THR A 17 28.38 -20.84 -8.01
C THR A 17 27.30 -20.96 -9.09
N THR A 18 27.27 -22.07 -9.85
CA THR A 18 26.23 -22.31 -10.87
C THR A 18 24.85 -22.45 -10.22
N ASP A 19 24.74 -23.24 -9.16
CA ASP A 19 23.48 -23.42 -8.41
C ASP A 19 23.01 -22.09 -7.80
N CYS A 20 23.94 -21.28 -7.27
CA CYS A 20 23.62 -19.94 -6.77
C CYS A 20 23.10 -19.01 -7.87
N LEU A 21 23.60 -19.12 -9.10
CA LEU A 21 23.14 -18.30 -10.22
C LEU A 21 21.75 -18.72 -10.73
N GLU A 22 21.46 -20.02 -10.76
CA GLU A 22 20.13 -20.52 -11.07
C GLU A 22 19.12 -20.02 -10.02
N ALA A 23 19.48 -20.11 -8.74
CA ALA A 23 18.68 -19.57 -7.64
C ALA A 23 18.44 -18.06 -7.81
N VAL A 24 19.45 -17.27 -8.19
CA VAL A 24 19.29 -15.83 -8.50
C VAL A 24 18.28 -15.60 -9.62
N GLY A 25 18.27 -16.43 -10.66
CA GLY A 25 17.30 -16.36 -11.76
C GLY A 25 15.86 -16.54 -11.26
N ILE A 26 15.63 -17.55 -10.43
CA ILE A 26 14.32 -17.86 -9.83
C ILE A 26 13.87 -16.71 -8.92
N PHE A 27 14.72 -16.29 -7.98
CA PHE A 27 14.38 -15.19 -7.06
C PHE A 27 14.14 -13.87 -7.79
N ARG A 28 14.80 -13.65 -8.94
CA ARG A 28 14.54 -12.49 -9.78
C ARG A 28 13.15 -12.50 -10.41
N GLY A 29 12.65 -13.65 -10.84
CA GLY A 29 11.28 -13.78 -11.35
C GLY A 29 10.26 -13.49 -10.25
N TRP A 30 10.39 -14.18 -9.11
CA TRP A 30 9.47 -14.06 -7.98
C TRP A 30 9.42 -12.67 -7.37
N LYS A 31 10.57 -11.99 -7.18
CA LYS A 31 10.57 -10.62 -6.65
C LYS A 31 9.84 -9.63 -7.58
N ASN A 32 9.97 -9.80 -8.90
CA ASN A 32 9.26 -8.96 -9.88
C ASN A 32 7.76 -9.21 -9.83
N PHE A 33 7.35 -10.48 -9.71
CA PHE A 33 5.95 -10.86 -9.56
C PHE A 33 5.33 -10.27 -8.29
N PHE A 34 5.97 -10.45 -7.13
CA PHE A 34 5.49 -9.87 -5.87
C PHE A 34 5.47 -8.34 -5.89
N PHE A 35 6.50 -7.70 -6.48
CA PHE A 35 6.52 -6.26 -6.66
C PHE A 35 5.33 -5.77 -7.49
N LEU A 36 5.06 -6.41 -8.63
CA LEU A 36 3.94 -6.05 -9.50
C LEU A 36 2.60 -6.22 -8.76
N LEU A 37 2.46 -7.30 -8.01
CA LEU A 37 1.25 -7.56 -7.22
C LEU A 37 1.04 -6.50 -6.13
N VAL A 38 2.10 -6.11 -5.40
CA VAL A 38 2.06 -5.00 -4.44
C VAL A 38 1.62 -3.69 -5.11
N VAL A 39 2.17 -3.38 -6.30
CA VAL A 39 1.79 -2.17 -7.05
C VAL A 39 0.32 -2.22 -7.47
N ILE A 40 -0.17 -3.37 -7.95
CA ILE A 40 -1.59 -3.54 -8.30
C ILE A 40 -2.47 -3.30 -7.08
N CYS A 41 -2.15 -3.91 -5.93
CA CYS A 41 -2.90 -3.71 -4.70
C CYS A 41 -2.92 -2.23 -4.29
N LEU A 42 -1.77 -1.56 -4.30
CA LEU A 42 -1.68 -0.13 -4.00
C LEU A 42 -2.54 0.72 -4.95
N VAL A 43 -2.57 0.39 -6.25
CA VAL A 43 -3.42 1.10 -7.21
C VAL A 43 -4.91 0.84 -6.94
N LEU A 44 -5.30 -0.39 -6.60
CA LEU A 44 -6.68 -0.74 -6.28
C LEU A 44 -7.18 -0.03 -5.00
N VAL A 45 -6.34 0.06 -3.97
CA VAL A 45 -6.63 0.83 -2.75
C VAL A 45 -6.84 2.31 -3.11
N GLN A 46 -5.93 2.89 -3.89
CA GLN A 46 -6.04 4.29 -4.30
C GLN A 46 -7.26 4.56 -5.18
N ALA A 47 -7.59 3.65 -6.10
CA ALA A 47 -8.79 3.73 -6.92
C ALA A 47 -10.06 3.69 -6.07
N SER A 48 -10.09 2.83 -5.05
CA SER A 48 -11.21 2.73 -4.10
C SER A 48 -11.39 4.03 -3.31
N PHE A 49 -10.29 4.64 -2.85
CA PHE A 49 -10.33 5.96 -2.21
C PHE A 49 -10.94 7.04 -3.12
N TRP A 50 -10.49 7.12 -4.38
CA TRP A 50 -11.03 8.11 -5.32
C TRP A 50 -12.51 7.86 -5.64
N LEU A 51 -12.93 6.60 -5.70
CA LEU A 51 -14.32 6.24 -5.94
C LEU A 51 -15.26 6.78 -4.83
N VAL A 52 -14.80 6.69 -3.58
CA VAL A 52 -15.51 7.25 -2.42
C VAL A 52 -15.45 8.79 -2.41
N ASN A 53 -14.27 9.38 -2.62
CA ASN A 53 -14.06 10.83 -2.58
C ASN A 53 -14.78 11.61 -3.72
N LEU A 54 -15.01 10.97 -4.86
CA LEU A 54 -15.79 11.54 -5.97
C LEU A 54 -17.31 11.45 -5.76
N GLY A 55 -17.77 10.80 -4.68
CA GLY A 55 -19.20 10.62 -4.40
C GLY A 55 -19.90 9.70 -5.41
N ILE A 56 -19.15 8.80 -6.04
CA ILE A 56 -19.70 7.79 -6.96
C ILE A 56 -20.40 6.68 -6.16
N VAL A 57 -19.97 6.44 -4.92
CA VAL A 57 -20.59 5.50 -3.98
C VAL A 57 -21.17 6.28 -2.81
N GLU A 58 -22.49 6.21 -2.63
CA GLU A 58 -23.16 6.75 -1.45
C GLU A 58 -22.81 5.88 -0.24
N ILE A 59 -22.10 6.46 0.72
CA ILE A 59 -21.87 5.83 2.02
C ILE A 59 -23.25 5.82 2.70
N PRO A 60 -23.80 4.64 3.07
CA PRO A 60 -25.02 4.61 3.84
C PRO A 60 -24.77 5.39 5.15
N PRO A 61 -25.68 6.28 5.56
CA PRO A 61 -25.54 6.99 6.82
C PRO A 61 -25.31 5.96 7.93
N ALA A 62 -24.31 6.21 8.78
CA ALA A 62 -24.02 5.36 9.91
C ALA A 62 -25.33 5.08 10.68
N PRO A 63 -25.58 3.83 11.13
CA PRO A 63 -26.73 3.56 11.97
C PRO A 63 -26.62 4.45 13.19
N THR A 64 -27.51 5.43 13.28
CA THR A 64 -27.79 6.18 14.50
C THR A 64 -28.02 5.13 15.58
N THR A 65 -27.04 4.99 16.46
CA THR A 65 -27.26 4.31 17.73
C THR A 65 -28.36 5.13 18.41
N PRO A 66 -29.54 4.54 18.75
CA PRO A 66 -30.60 5.30 19.39
C PRO A 66 -30.16 5.59 20.83
N LEU A 67 -29.37 6.63 21.01
CA LEU A 67 -29.15 7.23 22.32
C LEU A 67 -30.35 8.13 22.60
N THR A 68 -31.34 7.49 23.21
CA THR A 68 -32.19 8.04 24.26
C THR A 68 -33.20 9.12 23.83
N GLU A 69 -34.47 8.71 23.86
CA GLU A 69 -35.72 9.48 23.68
C GLU A 69 -35.92 10.73 24.58
N LEU A 70 -34.86 11.30 25.16
CA LEU A 70 -34.95 12.44 26.07
C LEU A 70 -34.58 13.81 25.46
N GLU A 71 -33.99 13.86 24.26
CA GLU A 71 -33.70 15.14 23.58
C GLU A 71 -34.85 15.63 22.67
N ALA A 72 -35.85 14.77 22.41
CA ALA A 72 -36.98 15.08 21.53
C ALA A 72 -37.99 16.10 22.10
N VAL A 73 -37.93 16.40 23.41
CA VAL A 73 -38.84 17.37 24.05
C VAL A 73 -38.29 18.81 23.97
N GLY A 74 -36.99 18.99 23.75
CA GLY A 74 -36.37 20.32 23.69
C GLY A 74 -36.42 21.01 22.32
N VAL A 75 -36.50 20.25 21.23
CA VAL A 75 -36.37 20.78 19.86
C VAL A 75 -37.70 21.31 19.31
N ALA A 76 -38.85 20.78 19.75
CA ALA A 76 -40.18 21.19 19.26
C ALA A 76 -40.57 22.65 19.64
N ALA A 77 -39.95 23.24 20.64
CA ALA A 77 -40.18 24.64 21.02
C ALA A 77 -39.37 25.65 20.19
N ALA A 78 -38.31 25.20 19.50
CA ALA A 78 -37.44 26.08 18.72
C ALA A 78 -37.87 26.21 17.24
N GLU A 79 -38.73 25.31 16.73
CA GLU A 79 -39.14 25.28 15.32
C GLU A 79 -40.18 26.35 14.93
N THR A 80 -40.84 27.03 15.87
CA THR A 80 -41.88 28.02 15.53
C THR A 80 -41.37 29.43 15.22
N VAL A 81 -40.09 29.75 15.46
CA VAL A 81 -39.55 31.12 15.26
C VAL A 81 -38.69 31.26 13.99
N SER A 82 -38.28 30.16 13.35
CA SER A 82 -37.30 30.18 12.24
C SER A 82 -37.90 30.04 10.82
N GLN A 83 -39.21 30.24 10.62
CA GLN A 83 -39.85 30.22 9.29
C GLN A 83 -39.87 31.59 8.58
N ALA A 84 -39.32 32.66 9.18
CA ALA A 84 -39.46 34.01 8.64
C ALA A 84 -38.30 34.53 7.77
N ASN A 85 -37.32 33.70 7.38
CA ASN A 85 -36.15 34.21 6.65
C ASN A 85 -35.68 33.30 5.51
N GLU A 86 -36.59 32.91 4.63
CA GLU A 86 -36.25 32.52 3.25
C GLU A 86 -36.00 33.77 2.41
N ALA A 87 -34.73 34.13 2.18
CA ALA A 87 -34.27 34.74 0.92
C ALA A 87 -32.74 34.92 0.94
N LEU A 88 -32.08 34.33 -0.07
CA LEU A 88 -30.65 34.39 -0.44
C LEU A 88 -29.69 33.42 0.28
N THR A 89 -29.63 32.19 -0.23
CA THR A 89 -28.40 31.37 -0.23
C THR A 89 -27.99 31.11 -1.68
N PRO A 90 -26.79 31.52 -2.14
CA PRO A 90 -26.28 31.10 -3.43
C PRO A 90 -25.99 29.60 -3.40
N ALA A 91 -26.51 28.92 -4.42
CA ALA A 91 -26.41 27.48 -4.64
C ALA A 91 -24.99 26.94 -4.40
N ALA A 92 -24.90 25.91 -3.55
CA ALA A 92 -23.73 25.04 -3.46
C ALA A 92 -23.40 24.51 -4.87
N PRO A 93 -22.11 24.43 -5.27
CA PRO A 93 -21.76 23.93 -6.59
C PRO A 93 -22.17 22.46 -6.68
N VAL A 94 -23.20 22.19 -7.46
CA VAL A 94 -23.61 20.85 -7.87
C VAL A 94 -22.42 20.26 -8.63
N ARG A 95 -21.60 19.48 -7.91
CA ARG A 95 -20.46 18.75 -8.44
C ARG A 95 -21.01 17.82 -9.52
N LYS A 96 -20.70 18.10 -10.79
CA LYS A 96 -21.16 17.29 -11.94
C LYS A 96 -20.76 15.83 -11.70
N LYS A 97 -21.76 14.97 -11.40
CA LYS A 97 -21.60 13.50 -11.36
C LYS A 97 -21.15 13.05 -12.75
N MET A 98 -19.89 12.65 -12.87
CA MET A 98 -19.40 11.96 -14.06
C MET A 98 -20.02 10.57 -14.06
N ARG A 99 -21.15 10.43 -14.76
CA ARG A 99 -21.94 9.20 -14.81
C ARG A 99 -21.29 8.20 -15.77
N LEU A 100 -20.49 7.29 -15.20
CA LEU A 100 -20.03 6.09 -15.88
C LEU A 100 -21.01 4.95 -15.57
N PRO A 101 -21.66 4.34 -16.57
CA PRO A 101 -22.71 3.32 -16.37
C PRO A 101 -22.20 2.03 -15.71
N LEU A 102 -20.89 1.78 -15.73
CA LEU A 102 -20.25 0.64 -15.07
C LEU A 102 -20.16 0.82 -13.54
N LEU A 103 -20.27 2.07 -13.05
CA LEU A 103 -20.12 2.42 -11.64
C LEU A 103 -21.48 2.52 -10.90
N GLU A 104 -22.61 2.48 -11.60
CA GLU A 104 -23.96 2.52 -10.98
C GLU A 104 -24.29 1.24 -10.18
N LYS A 105 -23.60 0.12 -10.45
CA LYS A 105 -23.80 -1.13 -9.71
C LYS A 105 -22.86 -1.30 -8.51
N LEU A 106 -21.94 -0.36 -8.27
CA LEU A 106 -20.97 -0.44 -7.19
C LEU A 106 -21.60 0.00 -5.87
N THR A 107 -22.12 -0.97 -5.12
CA THR A 107 -22.61 -0.77 -3.75
C THR A 107 -21.46 -0.54 -2.78
N TRP A 108 -21.71 0.19 -1.69
CA TRP A 108 -20.79 0.35 -0.55
C TRP A 108 -20.22 -0.98 -0.03
N GLU A 109 -21.03 -2.04 -0.02
CA GLU A 109 -20.60 -3.37 0.39
C GLU A 109 -19.49 -3.95 -0.49
N HIS A 110 -19.53 -3.70 -1.80
CA HIS A 110 -18.52 -4.20 -2.74
C HIS A 110 -17.18 -3.48 -2.53
N VAL A 111 -17.22 -2.17 -2.28
CA VAL A 111 -16.03 -1.36 -1.98
C VAL A 111 -15.42 -1.78 -0.65
N ARG A 112 -16.24 -1.94 0.41
CA ARG A 112 -15.78 -2.46 1.71
C ARG A 112 -15.02 -3.79 1.56
N ARG A 113 -15.65 -4.78 0.93
CA ARG A 113 -15.04 -6.11 0.74
C ARG A 113 -13.78 -6.06 -0.10
N THR A 114 -13.75 -5.19 -1.10
CA THR A 114 -12.58 -5.01 -1.97
C THR A 114 -11.41 -4.41 -1.19
N ILE A 115 -11.64 -3.38 -0.38
CA ILE A 115 -10.58 -2.78 0.46
C ILE A 115 -10.03 -3.82 1.43
N GLU A 116 -10.89 -4.53 2.16
CA GLU A 116 -10.47 -5.56 3.13
C GLU A 116 -9.66 -6.69 2.47
N LEU A 117 -10.11 -7.18 1.31
CA LEU A 117 -9.41 -8.21 0.56
C LEU A 117 -8.07 -7.70 0.02
N VAL A 118 -8.06 -6.51 -0.58
CA VAL A 118 -6.85 -5.95 -1.18
C VAL A 118 -5.82 -5.62 -0.11
N ASP A 119 -6.22 -5.11 1.05
CA ASP A 119 -5.31 -4.84 2.17
C ASP A 119 -4.71 -6.13 2.74
N GLY A 120 -5.52 -7.17 2.93
CA GLY A 120 -5.02 -8.49 3.35
C GLY A 120 -4.00 -9.07 2.36
N VAL A 121 -4.31 -9.02 1.06
CA VAL A 121 -3.40 -9.45 -0.01
C VAL A 121 -2.15 -8.58 -0.06
N LEU A 122 -2.27 -7.27 0.13
CA LEU A 122 -1.16 -6.32 0.12
C LEU A 122 -0.16 -6.64 1.24
N ILE A 123 -0.62 -6.86 2.46
CA ILE A 123 0.25 -7.18 3.60
C ILE A 123 0.97 -8.52 3.37
N LEU A 124 0.22 -9.55 2.94
CA LEU A 124 0.79 -10.87 2.69
C LEU A 124 1.85 -10.83 1.58
N THR A 125 1.57 -10.13 0.49
CA THR A 125 2.49 -10.02 -0.65
C THR A 125 3.67 -9.09 -0.38
N ALA A 126 3.51 -8.04 0.41
CA ALA A 126 4.62 -7.22 0.90
C ALA A 126 5.57 -8.02 1.80
N GLY A 127 5.04 -8.92 2.63
CA GLY A 127 5.82 -9.88 3.42
C GLY A 127 6.61 -10.85 2.54
N LEU A 128 5.94 -11.47 1.55
CA LEU A 128 6.61 -12.35 0.57
C LEU A 128 7.68 -11.61 -0.25
N PHE A 129 7.44 -10.35 -0.61
CA PHE A 129 8.43 -9.51 -1.27
C PHE A 129 9.67 -9.28 -0.39
N CYS A 130 9.49 -8.98 0.90
CA CYS A 130 10.60 -8.84 1.84
C CYS A 130 11.39 -10.14 1.99
N LEU A 131 10.71 -11.28 2.09
CA LEU A 131 11.36 -12.60 2.14
C LEU A 131 12.14 -12.89 0.85
N ALA A 132 11.57 -12.61 -0.33
CA ALA A 132 12.27 -12.77 -1.60
C ALA A 132 13.54 -11.90 -1.67
N MET A 133 13.49 -10.67 -1.15
CA MET A 133 14.65 -9.77 -1.06
C MET A 133 15.69 -10.27 -0.04
N PHE A 134 15.24 -10.85 1.07
CA PHE A 134 16.11 -11.47 2.07
C PHE A 134 16.85 -12.69 1.52
N PHE A 135 16.13 -13.61 0.86
CA PHE A 135 16.76 -14.76 0.21
C PHE A 135 17.72 -14.34 -0.90
N SER A 136 17.37 -13.32 -1.69
CA SER A 136 18.28 -12.75 -2.70
C SER A 136 19.57 -12.21 -2.08
N LEU A 137 19.47 -11.57 -0.91
CA LEU A 137 20.63 -11.13 -0.14
C LEU A 137 21.46 -12.32 0.36
N MET A 138 20.82 -13.36 0.90
CA MET A 138 21.51 -14.56 1.39
C MET A 138 22.24 -15.32 0.28
N VAL A 139 21.59 -15.57 -0.86
CA VAL A 139 22.22 -16.19 -2.04
C VAL A 139 23.41 -15.35 -2.53
N SER A 140 23.32 -14.02 -2.46
CA SER A 140 24.44 -13.14 -2.82
C SER A 140 25.62 -13.24 -1.85
N LEU A 141 25.36 -13.43 -0.56
CA LEU A 141 26.40 -13.59 0.46
C LEU A 141 27.09 -14.95 0.33
N ILE A 142 26.32 -16.02 0.16
CA ILE A 142 26.81 -17.39 0.05
C ILE A 142 27.58 -17.58 -1.26
N GLY A 143 26.98 -17.20 -2.39
CA GLY A 143 27.61 -17.31 -3.71
C GLY A 143 28.70 -16.25 -3.96
N ARG A 144 28.97 -15.37 -2.99
CA ARG A 144 29.90 -14.23 -3.10
C ARG A 144 29.68 -13.41 -4.37
N LEU A 145 28.43 -13.34 -4.81
CA LEU A 145 27.99 -12.68 -6.02
C LEU A 145 28.05 -11.18 -5.74
N GLY A 146 28.99 -10.49 -6.40
CA GLY A 146 29.26 -9.07 -6.16
C GLY A 146 28.01 -8.17 -6.24
N GLY A 147 28.10 -6.95 -5.69
CA GLY A 147 26.95 -6.02 -5.65
C GLY A 147 26.10 -6.11 -4.38
N ILE A 148 26.62 -6.74 -3.33
CA ILE A 148 26.00 -6.91 -2.00
C ILE A 148 25.45 -5.59 -1.45
N SER A 149 26.17 -4.47 -1.63
CA SER A 149 25.73 -3.15 -1.17
C SER A 149 24.37 -2.72 -1.77
N HIS A 150 24.12 -3.05 -3.04
CA HIS A 150 22.86 -2.69 -3.70
C HIS A 150 21.69 -3.53 -3.20
N ILE A 151 21.88 -4.85 -3.04
CA ILE A 151 20.83 -5.75 -2.57
C ILE A 151 20.54 -5.55 -1.08
N ALA A 152 21.56 -5.33 -0.24
CA ALA A 152 21.37 -5.03 1.17
C ALA A 152 20.54 -3.75 1.38
N ARG A 153 20.88 -2.66 0.66
CA ARG A 153 20.09 -1.42 0.69
C ARG A 153 18.65 -1.65 0.21
N ALA A 154 18.48 -2.43 -0.85
CA ALA A 154 17.15 -2.72 -1.40
C ALA A 154 16.28 -3.52 -0.40
N PHE A 155 16.90 -4.45 0.34
CA PHE A 155 16.26 -5.22 1.41
C PHE A 155 15.81 -4.32 2.58
N PHE A 156 16.67 -3.41 3.06
CA PHE A 156 16.25 -2.47 4.11
C PHE A 156 15.11 -1.56 3.65
N LEU A 157 15.13 -1.08 2.40
CA LEU A 157 14.02 -0.30 1.85
C LEU A 157 12.73 -1.13 1.77
N SER A 158 12.79 -2.42 1.42
CA SER A 158 11.61 -3.29 1.42
C SER A 158 11.08 -3.52 2.83
N LEU A 159 11.94 -3.64 3.84
CA LEU A 159 11.51 -3.76 5.23
C LEU A 159 10.81 -2.49 5.72
N ILE A 160 11.36 -1.31 5.44
CA ILE A 160 10.72 -0.04 5.79
C ILE A 160 9.36 0.07 5.10
N MET A 161 9.29 -0.30 3.82
CA MET A 161 8.05 -0.35 3.07
C MET A 161 7.02 -1.29 3.72
N PHE A 162 7.41 -2.52 4.08
CA PHE A 162 6.53 -3.47 4.75
C PHE A 162 6.02 -2.94 6.09
N VAL A 163 6.90 -2.34 6.89
CA VAL A 163 6.51 -1.69 8.15
C VAL A 163 5.48 -0.60 7.90
N LEU A 164 5.62 0.24 6.87
CA LEU A 164 4.65 1.29 6.57
C LEU A 164 3.32 0.76 5.99
N VAL A 165 3.33 -0.41 5.34
CA VAL A 165 2.11 -1.05 4.82
C VAL A 165 1.24 -1.61 5.94
N VAL A 166 1.86 -2.14 7.00
CA VAL A 166 1.14 -2.76 8.12
C VAL A 166 0.26 -1.73 8.86
N PRO A 167 -1.03 -2.02 9.08
CA PRO A 167 -1.94 -1.13 9.82
C PRO A 167 -1.70 -1.25 11.33
N TRP A 168 -0.70 -0.52 11.84
CA TRP A 168 -0.35 -0.54 13.27
C TRP A 168 -1.46 -0.04 14.20
N GLN A 169 -2.40 0.74 13.67
CA GLN A 169 -3.55 1.26 14.40
C GLN A 169 -4.45 0.13 14.93
N GLU A 170 -4.72 -0.88 14.10
CA GLU A 170 -5.56 -2.03 14.46
C GLU A 170 -4.79 -3.05 15.31
N LEU A 171 -3.50 -3.23 15.03
CA LEU A 171 -2.68 -4.26 15.68
C LEU A 171 -2.25 -3.89 17.11
N ILE A 172 -1.95 -2.62 17.38
CA ILE A 172 -1.29 -2.19 18.64
C ILE A 172 -2.03 -1.01 19.29
N GLY A 173 -3.11 -0.50 18.68
CA GLY A 173 -3.73 0.76 19.14
C GLY A 173 -2.78 1.95 19.06
N SER A 174 -1.74 1.85 18.21
CA SER A 174 -0.69 2.83 18.08
C SER A 174 -1.16 4.06 17.29
N SER A 175 -0.59 5.22 17.60
CA SER A 175 -0.77 6.45 16.77
C SER A 175 -0.04 6.38 15.43
N VAL A 176 0.78 5.34 15.18
CA VAL A 176 1.45 5.16 13.89
C VAL A 176 0.43 4.65 12.87
N ILE A 177 0.24 5.44 11.81
CA ILE A 177 -0.76 5.19 10.77
C ILE A 177 -0.11 4.39 9.64
N GLY A 178 -0.68 3.25 9.29
CA GLY A 178 -0.27 2.43 8.15
C GLY A 178 -0.96 2.86 6.85
N VAL A 179 -0.49 2.32 5.71
CA VAL A 179 -1.14 2.55 4.40
C VAL A 179 -2.44 1.78 4.23
N ALA A 180 -2.51 0.55 4.76
CA ALA A 180 -3.78 -0.18 4.82
C ALA A 180 -4.74 0.56 5.76
N TYR A 181 -5.98 0.77 5.33
CA TYR A 181 -6.96 1.55 6.09
C TYR A 181 -8.30 0.82 6.14
N THR A 182 -8.92 0.86 7.31
CA THR A 182 -10.23 0.23 7.50
C THR A 182 -11.31 1.06 6.78
N PRO A 183 -12.29 0.45 6.10
CA PRO A 183 -13.37 1.19 5.43
C PRO A 183 -14.19 2.06 6.42
N ALA A 184 -14.23 1.69 7.70
CA ALA A 184 -14.82 2.49 8.76
C ALA A 184 -14.02 3.78 9.05
N GLU A 185 -12.68 3.74 9.00
CA GLU A 185 -11.85 4.93 9.16
C GLU A 185 -12.09 5.91 8.01
N LEU A 186 -12.16 5.40 6.77
CA LEU A 186 -12.46 6.24 5.60
C LEU A 186 -13.82 6.93 5.75
N ALA A 187 -14.87 6.20 6.16
CA ALA A 187 -16.19 6.75 6.40
C ALA A 187 -16.17 7.82 7.51
N LYS A 188 -15.43 7.59 8.60
CA LYS A 188 -15.28 8.55 9.70
C LYS A 188 -14.63 9.86 9.25
N TRP A 189 -13.57 9.79 8.45
CA TRP A 189 -12.87 10.98 7.94
C TRP A 189 -13.69 11.74 6.88
N VAL A 190 -14.56 11.05 6.14
CA VAL A 190 -15.46 11.68 5.16
C VAL A 190 -16.66 12.34 5.86
N SER A 191 -17.22 11.73 6.91
CA SER A 191 -18.35 12.27 7.66
C SER A 191 -17.96 13.28 8.74
N GLY A 192 -16.67 13.45 9.03
CA GLY A 192 -16.20 14.43 9.99
C GLY A 192 -16.40 15.85 9.46
N ASP A 193 -17.19 16.67 10.16
CA ASP A 193 -17.45 18.10 9.91
C ASP A 193 -16.21 19.00 10.11
N GLY A 194 -15.04 18.55 9.66
CA GLY A 194 -13.81 19.33 9.64
C GLY A 194 -13.82 20.32 8.48
N SER A 195 -14.50 21.46 8.64
CA SER A 195 -14.62 22.52 7.62
C SER A 195 -13.32 23.33 7.39
N GLY A 196 -12.21 22.96 8.03
CA GLY A 196 -10.93 23.65 7.92
C GLY A 196 -10.00 23.07 6.85
N VAL A 197 -9.24 23.93 6.17
CA VAL A 197 -8.17 23.55 5.21
C VAL A 197 -7.18 22.55 5.83
N MET A 198 -6.91 22.66 7.14
CA MET A 198 -6.05 21.73 7.87
C MET A 198 -6.59 20.29 7.88
N HIS A 199 -7.90 20.11 8.03
CA HIS A 199 -8.52 18.79 7.98
C HIS A 199 -8.40 18.18 6.59
N SER A 200 -8.64 18.96 5.53
CA SER A 200 -8.45 18.51 4.15
C SER A 200 -6.99 18.15 3.86
N VAL A 201 -6.02 18.94 4.35
CA VAL A 201 -4.59 18.64 4.18
C VAL A 201 -4.23 17.33 4.87
N LEU A 202 -4.64 17.14 6.13
CA LEU A 202 -4.36 15.90 6.86
C LEU A 202 -5.04 14.68 6.21
N TYR A 203 -6.25 14.85 5.69
CA TYR A 203 -6.97 13.82 4.94
C TYR A 203 -6.18 13.37 3.70
N TYR A 204 -5.81 14.29 2.80
CA TYR A 204 -5.07 13.93 1.59
C TYR A 204 -3.64 13.46 1.89
N LEU A 205 -2.98 14.03 2.90
CA LEU A 205 -1.65 13.61 3.31
C LEU A 205 -1.66 12.16 3.83
N ARG A 206 -2.68 11.78 4.61
CA ARG A 206 -2.88 10.42 5.10
C ARG A 206 -3.17 9.45 3.95
N PHE A 207 -4.23 9.69 3.18
CA PHE A 207 -4.69 8.69 2.22
C PHE A 207 -3.87 8.67 0.92
N SER A 208 -3.37 9.81 0.45
CA SER A 208 -2.60 9.90 -0.79
C SER A 208 -1.10 10.10 -0.56
N GLY A 209 -0.71 10.78 0.51
CA GLY A 209 0.70 11.06 0.81
C GLY A 209 1.46 9.82 1.29
N TYR A 210 0.93 9.09 2.27
CA TYR A 210 1.54 7.83 2.73
C TYR A 210 1.56 6.77 1.62
N TRP A 211 0.50 6.69 0.82
CA TRP A 211 0.46 5.85 -0.37
C TRP A 211 1.63 6.17 -1.33
N PHE A 212 1.83 7.45 -1.65
CA PHE A 212 2.91 7.89 -2.53
C PHE A 212 4.29 7.53 -1.95
N LEU A 213 4.47 7.71 -0.64
CA LEU A 213 5.70 7.34 0.05
C LEU A 213 6.01 5.84 -0.07
N VAL A 214 5.00 4.98 0.13
CA VAL A 214 5.16 3.52 0.01
C VAL A 214 5.45 3.11 -1.44
N VAL A 215 4.77 3.69 -2.42
CA VAL A 215 5.06 3.46 -3.85
C VAL A 215 6.49 3.88 -4.18
N LEU A 216 6.93 5.05 -3.70
CA LEU A 216 8.30 5.53 -3.90
C LEU A 216 9.33 4.56 -3.31
N LEU A 217 9.11 4.10 -2.08
CA LEU A 217 10.00 3.13 -1.44
C LEU A 217 10.03 1.79 -2.18
N ALA A 218 8.88 1.31 -2.66
CA ALA A 218 8.79 0.10 -3.46
C ALA A 218 9.60 0.23 -4.77
N ILE A 219 9.44 1.35 -5.49
CA ILE A 219 10.20 1.64 -6.71
C ILE A 219 11.70 1.74 -6.42
N MET A 220 12.09 2.43 -5.34
CA MET A 220 13.50 2.57 -4.96
C MET A 220 14.13 1.23 -4.56
N SER A 221 13.40 0.38 -3.82
CA SER A 221 13.82 -0.98 -3.50
C SER A 221 14.04 -1.79 -4.78
N GLN A 222 13.06 -1.75 -5.70
CA GLN A 222 13.12 -2.52 -6.93
C GLN A 222 14.21 -2.02 -7.90
N ALA A 223 14.39 -0.71 -8.05
CA ALA A 223 15.43 -0.11 -8.88
C ALA A 223 16.83 -0.50 -8.39
N ARG A 224 17.04 -0.56 -7.07
CA ARG A 224 18.31 -1.01 -6.48
C ARG A 224 18.51 -2.52 -6.64
N SER A 225 17.45 -3.31 -6.52
CA SER A 225 17.46 -4.74 -6.83
C SER A 225 17.81 -5.01 -8.29
N ALA A 226 17.32 -4.20 -9.24
CA ALA A 226 17.68 -4.29 -10.64
C ALA A 226 19.17 -3.92 -10.89
N ARG A 227 19.70 -2.93 -10.18
CA ARG A 227 21.14 -2.59 -10.22
C ARG A 227 22.02 -3.73 -9.72
N TRP A 228 21.58 -4.46 -8.69
CA TRP A 228 22.25 -5.67 -8.22
C TRP A 228 22.29 -6.75 -9.31
N THR A 229 21.16 -7.06 -9.95
CA THR A 229 21.14 -8.03 -11.06
C THR A 229 22.08 -7.62 -12.19
N LYS A 230 22.10 -6.32 -12.56
CA LYS A 230 23.05 -5.80 -13.57
C LYS A 230 24.52 -5.88 -13.13
N ALA A 231 24.80 -5.86 -11.83
CA ALA A 231 26.16 -5.99 -11.31
C ALA A 231 26.62 -7.45 -11.34
N ILE A 232 25.73 -8.40 -11.08
CA ILE A 232 26.00 -9.84 -11.22
C ILE A 232 26.23 -10.19 -12.69
N LEU A 233 25.34 -9.80 -13.60
CA LEU A 233 25.46 -10.14 -15.02
C LEU A 233 26.74 -9.59 -15.66
N ARG A 234 27.13 -8.36 -15.32
CA ARG A 234 28.41 -7.77 -15.78
C ARG A 234 29.64 -8.51 -15.28
N ARG A 235 29.57 -9.14 -14.09
CA ARG A 235 30.68 -9.96 -13.57
C ARG A 235 30.75 -11.34 -14.22
N LEU A 236 29.66 -11.79 -14.84
CA LEU A 236 29.57 -13.06 -15.54
C LEU A 236 29.84 -12.93 -17.05
N GLU A 237 30.15 -11.72 -17.53
CA GLU A 237 30.36 -11.41 -18.97
C GLU A 237 29.18 -11.77 -19.89
N ILE A 238 27.99 -12.01 -19.32
CA ILE A 238 26.77 -12.31 -20.10
C ILE A 238 26.20 -11.02 -20.74
N ILE A 239 26.62 -9.83 -20.28
CA ILE A 239 26.24 -8.48 -20.77
C ILE A 239 27.44 -7.55 -20.72
#